data_AF-A0A7V5KHJ1-F1
#
_entry.id   AF-A0A7V5KHJ1-F1
#
_cell.length_a   1.000
_cell.length_b   1.000
_cell.length_c   1.000
_cell.angle_alpha   90.00
_cell.angle_beta   90.00
_cell.angle_gamma   90.00
#
_symmetry.space_group_name_H-M   'P 1'
#
loop_
_entity.id
_entity.type
_entity.pdbx_description
1 polymer ?
#
loop_
_entity_poly.entity_id
_entity_poly.type
_entity_poly.pdbx_seq_one_letter_code
_entity_poly.pdbx_strand_id
1 'polypeptide(L)'
;MRFLSSEKRFVRVGLGIFLVWFVLGACISLSDWIRHETRRDFSRYSLAASRTLFSGWDPYSREDSQTSYKYFPLNAVLLGPFTKVPEPVAQGFWTATNLMLLGACLWAHRNVWAKDLRVPWWVWVVALAVGLRFFVKNIRLGQWNTSVYCLSFLGLTAIWACRERFGAWLVALSA
;
A
#
# COMPACT_ATOMS: atom_id res chain seq x y z
N MET A 1 -21.33 31.86 -1.41
CA MET A 1 -20.49 31.63 -0.21
C MET A 1 -20.29 30.15 0.20
N ARG A 2 -21.02 29.14 -0.31
CA ARG A 2 -20.81 27.70 0.04
C ARG A 2 -19.57 27.02 -0.57
N PHE A 3 -18.95 27.61 -1.60
CA PHE A 3 -17.76 27.03 -2.27
C PHE A 3 -16.49 27.11 -1.40
N LEU A 4 -16.27 28.22 -0.69
CA LEU A 4 -15.08 28.44 0.13
C LEU A 4 -15.01 27.50 1.37
N SER A 5 -16.15 26.96 1.83
CA SER A 5 -16.17 25.99 2.93
C SER A 5 -15.79 24.57 2.49
N SER A 6 -16.01 24.22 1.21
CA SER A 6 -15.69 22.89 0.68
C SER A 6 -14.18 22.70 0.48
N GLU A 7 -13.52 23.70 -0.09
CA GLU A 7 -12.08 23.69 -0.36
C GLU A 7 -11.26 23.60 0.93
N LYS A 8 -11.60 24.41 1.93
CA LYS A 8 -10.95 24.36 3.26
C LYS A 8 -11.12 23.00 3.94
N ARG A 9 -12.25 22.31 3.74
CA ARG A 9 -12.47 20.97 4.28
C ARG A 9 -11.60 19.93 3.56
N PHE A 10 -11.52 19.98 2.24
CA PHE A 10 -10.68 19.08 1.46
C PHE A 10 -9.20 19.18 1.84
N VAL A 11 -8.67 20.41 1.93
CA VAL A 11 -7.27 20.64 2.33
C VAL A 11 -6.99 20.11 3.73
N ARG A 12 -7.89 20.33 4.70
CA ARG A 12 -7.73 19.83 6.07
C ARG A 12 -7.73 18.30 6.14
N VAL A 13 -8.63 17.64 5.40
CA VAL A 13 -8.68 16.17 5.36
C VAL A 13 -7.43 15.61 4.70
N GLY A 14 -7.00 16.17 3.56
CA GLY A 14 -5.78 15.77 2.87
C GLY A 14 -4.54 15.92 3.74
N LEU A 15 -4.42 17.07 4.44
CA LEU A 15 -3.32 17.32 5.38
C LEU A 15 -3.35 16.32 6.55
N GLY A 16 -4.53 16.03 7.11
CA GLY A 16 -4.67 15.05 8.18
C GLY A 16 -4.23 13.65 7.75
N ILE A 17 -4.66 13.19 6.57
CA ILE A 17 -4.26 11.90 5.99
C ILE A 17 -2.75 11.86 5.77
N PHE A 18 -2.16 12.92 5.22
CA PHE A 18 -0.72 13.03 5.01
C PHE A 18 0.07 12.99 6.32
N LEU A 19 -0.37 13.73 7.34
CA LEU A 19 0.28 13.73 8.65
C LEU A 19 0.23 12.35 9.30
N VAL A 20 -0.92 11.66 9.24
CA VAL A 20 -1.05 10.29 9.74
C VAL A 20 -0.11 9.35 9.00
N TRP A 21 -0.08 9.41 7.67
CA TRP A 21 0.86 8.64 6.85
C TRP A 21 2.31 8.87 7.27
N PHE A 22 2.69 10.13 7.41
CA PHE A 22 4.06 10.53 7.72
C PHE A 22 4.48 10.08 9.12
N VAL A 23 3.65 10.31 10.14
CA VAL A 23 3.92 9.89 11.51
C VAL A 23 4.01 8.38 11.60
N LEU A 24 3.07 7.65 10.98
CA LEU A 24 3.12 6.18 10.93
C LEU A 24 4.40 5.69 10.25
N GLY A 25 4.75 6.25 9.10
CA GLY A 25 5.98 5.93 8.38
C GLY A 25 7.22 6.14 9.26
N ALA A 26 7.34 7.31 9.88
CA ALA A 26 8.45 7.65 10.75
C ALA A 26 8.55 6.72 11.98
N CYS A 27 7.44 6.43 12.65
CA CYS A 27 7.42 5.51 13.80
C CYS A 27 7.84 4.09 13.42
N ILE A 28 7.33 3.57 12.31
CA ILE A 28 7.70 2.23 11.83
C ILE A 28 9.18 2.21 11.44
N SER A 29 9.66 3.21 10.68
CA SER A 29 11.06 3.33 10.30
C SER A 29 12.00 3.39 11.49
N LEU A 30 11.65 4.18 12.53
CA LEU A 30 12.43 4.25 13.77
C LEU A 30 12.44 2.89 14.48
N SER A 31 11.30 2.20 14.56
CA SER A 31 11.23 0.87 15.17
C SER A 31 12.07 -0.15 14.41
N ASP A 32 12.02 -0.13 13.09
CA ASP A 32 12.80 -1.04 12.25
C ASP A 32 14.29 -0.77 12.40
N TRP A 33 14.66 0.52 12.48
CA TRP A 33 16.04 0.95 12.70
C TRP A 33 16.58 0.43 14.03
N ILE A 34 15.81 0.59 15.12
CA ILE A 34 16.21 0.14 16.47
C ILE A 34 16.30 -1.39 16.54
N ARG A 35 15.38 -2.10 15.87
CA ARG A 35 15.29 -3.57 15.93
C ARG A 35 16.10 -4.29 14.87
N HIS A 36 16.73 -3.56 13.95
CA HIS A 36 17.36 -4.09 12.75
C HIS A 36 16.43 -5.04 11.96
N GLU A 37 15.12 -4.72 11.94
CA GLU A 37 14.15 -5.53 11.21
C GLU A 37 14.31 -5.34 9.70
N THR A 38 14.20 -6.44 8.95
CA THR A 38 14.31 -6.43 7.48
C THR A 38 13.12 -7.13 6.87
N ARG A 39 12.31 -6.37 6.10
CA ARG A 39 11.22 -6.90 5.28
C ARG A 39 11.76 -7.45 3.98
N ARG A 40 12.15 -8.73 4.03
CA ARG A 40 12.95 -9.39 2.97
C ARG A 40 12.35 -9.23 1.57
N ASP A 41 11.04 -9.31 1.40
CA ASP A 41 10.42 -9.24 0.07
C ASP A 41 10.46 -7.82 -0.50
N PHE A 42 10.21 -6.82 0.36
CA PHE A 42 10.36 -5.43 -0.02
C PHE A 42 11.81 -5.08 -0.33
N SER A 43 12.74 -5.37 0.57
CA SER A 43 14.12 -4.88 0.44
C SER A 43 14.91 -5.63 -0.63
N ARG A 44 14.91 -6.96 -0.60
CA ARG A 44 15.76 -7.78 -1.47
C ARG A 44 15.26 -7.87 -2.89
N TYR A 45 13.96 -7.73 -3.12
CA TYR A 45 13.39 -7.82 -4.47
C TYR A 45 12.93 -6.47 -4.98
N SER A 46 12.03 -5.79 -4.26
CA SER A 46 11.33 -4.64 -4.83
C SER A 46 12.19 -3.37 -4.83
N LEU A 47 12.78 -3.04 -3.68
CA LEU A 47 13.66 -1.88 -3.55
C LEU A 47 14.98 -2.09 -4.29
N ALA A 48 15.54 -3.31 -4.23
CA ALA A 48 16.71 -3.67 -5.01
C ALA A 48 16.46 -3.50 -6.52
N ALA A 49 15.38 -4.06 -7.05
CA ALA A 49 15.01 -3.90 -8.46
C ALA A 49 14.80 -2.44 -8.86
N SER A 50 14.18 -1.64 -7.99
CA SER A 50 14.05 -0.19 -8.21
C SER A 50 15.41 0.49 -8.29
N ARG A 51 16.33 0.19 -7.36
CA ARG A 51 17.70 0.74 -7.39
C ARG A 51 18.46 0.32 -8.65
N THR A 52 18.34 -0.94 -9.08
CA THR A 52 18.93 -1.46 -10.33
C THR A 52 18.38 -0.72 -11.56
N LEU A 53 17.06 -0.55 -11.62
CA LEU A 53 16.40 0.17 -12.72
C LEU A 53 16.88 1.63 -12.80
N PHE A 54 16.93 2.33 -11.66
CA PHE A 54 17.34 3.74 -11.60
C PHE A 54 18.85 3.95 -11.72
N SER A 55 19.66 2.90 -11.61
CA SER A 55 21.09 2.93 -11.96
C SER A 55 21.38 2.59 -13.42
N GLY A 56 20.34 2.37 -14.24
CA GLY A 56 20.44 2.12 -15.67
C GLY A 56 20.60 0.65 -16.06
N TRP A 57 20.40 -0.27 -15.13
CA TRP A 57 20.52 -1.71 -15.34
C TRP A 57 19.14 -2.39 -15.46
N ASP A 58 19.12 -3.59 -16.03
CA ASP A 58 17.89 -4.39 -16.16
C ASP A 58 17.60 -5.17 -14.86
N PRO A 59 16.50 -4.88 -14.14
CA PRO A 59 16.13 -5.63 -12.93
C PRO A 59 15.73 -7.09 -13.20
N TYR A 60 15.51 -7.47 -14.46
CA TYR A 60 15.17 -8.84 -14.87
C TYR A 60 16.39 -9.67 -15.31
N SER A 61 17.60 -9.11 -15.31
CA SER A 61 18.82 -9.84 -15.68
C SER A 61 19.02 -11.06 -14.77
N ARG A 62 19.21 -12.24 -15.37
CA ARG A 62 19.07 -13.56 -14.72
C ARG A 62 20.31 -14.07 -13.96
N GLU A 63 21.34 -13.26 -13.78
CA GLU A 63 22.62 -13.75 -13.23
C GLU A 63 22.48 -14.35 -11.81
N ASP A 64 21.54 -13.85 -11.00
CA ASP A 64 21.17 -14.44 -9.70
C ASP A 64 19.71 -14.94 -9.66
N SER A 65 19.51 -16.23 -9.94
CA SER A 65 18.20 -16.88 -9.99
C SER A 65 17.37 -16.79 -8.69
N GLN A 66 17.98 -16.51 -7.53
CA GLN A 66 17.28 -16.38 -6.25
C GLN A 66 16.79 -14.96 -5.93
N THR A 67 17.22 -13.94 -6.67
CA THR A 67 16.84 -12.52 -6.45
C THR A 67 16.15 -11.89 -7.66
N SER A 68 15.95 -12.65 -8.74
CA SER A 68 15.29 -12.16 -9.96
C SER A 68 13.94 -11.51 -9.65
N TYR A 69 13.78 -10.28 -10.14
CA TYR A 69 12.56 -9.49 -9.99
C TYR A 69 11.42 -10.12 -10.81
N LYS A 70 10.23 -10.25 -10.19
CA LYS A 70 9.09 -10.99 -10.78
C LYS A 70 7.83 -10.13 -10.97
N TYR A 71 7.88 -8.88 -10.54
CA TYR A 71 6.74 -7.98 -10.60
C TYR A 71 6.76 -7.16 -11.90
N PHE A 72 5.66 -6.50 -12.23
CA PHE A 72 5.60 -5.58 -13.38
C PHE A 72 6.61 -4.44 -13.25
N PRO A 73 7.19 -3.93 -14.36
CA PRO A 73 8.20 -2.87 -14.33
C PRO A 73 7.71 -1.60 -13.62
N LEU A 74 6.41 -1.31 -13.73
CA LEU A 74 5.78 -0.18 -13.06
C LEU A 74 5.99 -0.21 -11.55
N ASN A 75 6.01 -1.38 -10.93
CA ASN A 75 6.20 -1.52 -9.48
C ASN A 75 7.60 -1.07 -9.05
N ALA A 76 8.63 -1.31 -9.86
CA ALA A 76 9.98 -0.81 -9.62
C ALA A 76 10.05 0.71 -9.81
N VAL A 77 9.34 1.26 -10.80
CA VAL A 77 9.25 2.71 -11.04
C VAL A 77 8.56 3.43 -9.88
N LEU A 78 7.46 2.87 -9.35
CA LEU A 78 6.72 3.45 -8.22
C LEU A 78 7.58 3.55 -6.95
N LEU A 79 8.56 2.66 -6.79
CA LEU A 79 9.51 2.71 -5.68
C LEU A 79 10.70 3.67 -5.91
N GLY A 80 10.77 4.32 -7.07
CA GLY A 80 11.83 5.27 -7.43
C GLY A 80 12.15 6.32 -6.35
N PRO A 81 11.14 6.98 -5.74
CA PRO A 81 11.38 7.92 -4.64
C PRO A 81 12.10 7.30 -3.43
N PHE A 82 11.94 6.00 -3.19
CA PHE A 82 12.57 5.29 -2.06
C PHE A 82 14.01 4.85 -2.33
N THR A 83 14.49 4.93 -3.57
CA THR A 83 15.86 4.51 -3.92
C THR A 83 16.94 5.32 -3.19
N LYS A 84 16.64 6.59 -2.87
CA LYS A 84 17.57 7.56 -2.26
C LYS A 84 17.55 7.59 -0.73
N VAL A 85 16.65 6.86 -0.09
CA VAL A 85 16.54 6.85 1.38
C VAL A 85 17.11 5.54 1.97
N PRO A 86 17.52 5.54 3.25
CA PRO A 86 17.92 4.32 3.93
C PRO A 86 16.81 3.27 3.91
N GLU A 87 17.19 2.00 3.88
CA GLU A 87 16.25 0.88 3.77
C GLU A 87 15.16 0.88 4.87
N PRO A 88 15.45 1.12 6.17
CA PRO A 88 14.40 1.19 7.18
C PRO A 88 13.40 2.34 6.95
N VAL A 89 13.85 3.44 6.34
CA VAL A 89 12.98 4.56 5.96
C VAL A 89 12.03 4.12 4.85
N ALA A 90 12.58 3.56 3.77
CA ALA A 90 11.79 3.04 2.66
C ALA A 90 10.75 2.00 3.12
N GLN A 91 11.17 1.05 3.95
CA GLN A 91 10.29 0.01 4.48
C GLN A 91 9.18 0.55 5.37
N GLY A 92 9.48 1.51 6.25
CA GLY A 92 8.48 2.07 7.16
C GLY A 92 7.41 2.84 6.40
N PHE A 93 7.79 3.67 5.42
CA PHE A 93 6.83 4.36 4.55
C PHE A 93 6.03 3.41 3.65
N TRP A 94 6.67 2.35 3.13
CA TRP A 94 5.95 1.31 2.40
C TRP A 94 4.91 0.59 3.27
N THR A 95 5.28 0.26 4.51
CA THR A 95 4.40 -0.38 5.48
C THR A 95 3.24 0.52 5.86
N ALA A 96 3.51 1.80 6.15
CA ALA A 96 2.48 2.79 6.44
C ALA A 96 1.49 2.94 5.26
N THR A 97 1.99 2.92 4.03
CA THR A 97 1.17 2.97 2.82
C THR A 97 0.22 1.77 2.74
N ASN A 98 0.71 0.56 2.97
CA ASN A 98 -0.12 -0.66 3.00
C ASN A 98 -1.18 -0.60 4.12
N LEU A 99 -0.81 -0.15 5.32
CA LEU A 99 -1.76 0.02 6.43
C LEU A 99 -2.88 1.02 6.11
N MET A 100 -2.55 2.12 5.45
CA MET A 100 -3.55 3.11 5.02
C MET A 100 -4.47 2.58 3.92
N LEU A 101 -3.92 1.84 2.95
CA LEU A 101 -4.71 1.20 1.90
C LEU A 101 -5.74 0.23 2.49
N LEU A 102 -5.36 -0.55 3.49
CA LEU A 102 -6.29 -1.43 4.19
C LEU A 102 -7.34 -0.67 4.99
N GLY A 103 -6.93 0.39 5.69
CA GLY A 103 -7.86 1.30 6.36
C GLY A 103 -8.89 1.86 5.38
N ALA A 104 -8.45 2.24 4.18
CA ALA A 104 -9.32 2.69 3.10
C ALA A 104 -10.24 1.58 2.59
N CYS A 105 -9.76 0.33 2.43
CA CYS A 105 -10.60 -0.81 2.06
C CYS A 105 -11.67 -1.11 3.11
N LEU A 106 -11.32 -1.13 4.39
CA LEU A 106 -12.27 -1.34 5.49
C LEU A 106 -13.32 -0.23 5.54
N TRP A 107 -12.87 1.03 5.36
CA TRP A 107 -13.76 2.17 5.26
C TRP A 107 -14.70 2.06 4.05
N ALA A 108 -14.18 1.72 2.87
CA ALA A 108 -14.95 1.59 1.65
C ALA A 108 -15.95 0.43 1.75
N HIS A 109 -15.54 -0.73 2.27
CA HIS A 109 -16.44 -1.84 2.53
C HIS A 109 -17.60 -1.42 3.43
N ARG A 110 -17.31 -0.75 4.56
CA ARG A 110 -18.35 -0.30 5.51
C ARG A 110 -19.32 0.71 4.90
N ASN A 111 -18.82 1.67 4.12
CA ASN A 111 -19.64 2.80 3.65
C ASN A 111 -20.31 2.57 2.30
N VAL A 112 -19.79 1.65 1.50
CA VAL A 112 -20.25 1.40 0.13
C VAL A 112 -21.01 0.08 0.06
N TRP A 113 -20.39 -1.02 0.52
CA TRP A 113 -20.91 -2.37 0.32
C TRP A 113 -21.81 -2.87 1.46
N ALA A 114 -21.52 -2.47 2.71
CA ALA A 114 -22.21 -2.99 3.89
C ALA A 114 -23.53 -2.28 4.24
N LYS A 115 -23.98 -1.30 3.46
CA LYS A 115 -25.23 -0.58 3.76
C LYS A 115 -26.47 -1.48 3.65
N ASP A 116 -26.46 -2.40 2.70
CA ASP A 116 -27.61 -3.27 2.42
C ASP A 116 -27.42 -4.70 2.95
N LEU A 117 -26.18 -5.07 3.33
CA LEU A 117 -25.85 -6.39 3.85
C LEU A 117 -25.84 -6.40 5.38
N ARG A 118 -26.83 -7.06 6.00
CA ARG A 118 -26.85 -7.35 7.44
C ARG A 118 -25.89 -8.49 7.78
N VAL A 119 -24.59 -8.24 7.67
CA VAL A 119 -23.57 -9.22 8.05
C VAL A 119 -23.47 -9.28 9.59
N PRO A 120 -23.69 -10.44 10.23
CA PRO A 120 -23.54 -10.57 11.68
C PRO A 120 -22.11 -10.21 12.15
N TRP A 121 -21.99 -9.58 13.31
CA TRP A 121 -20.69 -9.13 13.85
C TRP A 121 -19.67 -10.28 14.02
N TRP A 122 -20.13 -11.50 14.31
CA TRP A 122 -19.25 -12.65 14.49
C TRP A 122 -18.57 -13.08 13.17
N VAL A 123 -19.20 -12.86 12.01
CA VAL A 123 -18.60 -13.15 10.70
C VAL A 123 -17.36 -12.29 10.51
N TRP A 124 -17.42 -11.02 10.92
CA TRP A 124 -16.27 -10.12 10.89
C TRP A 124 -15.13 -10.60 11.79
N VAL A 125 -15.47 -11.07 13.00
CA VAL A 125 -14.47 -11.60 13.94
C VAL A 125 -13.81 -12.86 13.40
N VAL A 126 -14.59 -13.79 12.84
CA VAL A 126 -14.05 -15.02 12.23
C VAL A 126 -13.18 -14.69 11.02
N ALA A 127 -13.65 -13.83 10.11
CA ALA A 127 -12.88 -13.41 8.94
C ALA A 127 -11.56 -12.75 9.35
N LEU A 128 -11.58 -11.89 10.38
CA LEU A 128 -10.38 -11.27 10.92
C LEU A 128 -9.46 -12.31 11.55
N ALA A 129 -9.98 -13.22 12.38
CA ALA A 129 -9.17 -14.25 13.05
C ALA A 129 -8.46 -15.16 12.04
N VAL A 130 -9.15 -15.57 10.97
CA VAL A 130 -8.58 -16.40 9.89
C VAL A 130 -7.57 -15.59 9.07
N GLY A 131 -7.91 -14.36 8.70
CA GLY A 131 -7.08 -13.52 7.84
C GLY A 131 -5.85 -12.92 8.54
N LEU A 132 -5.91 -12.71 9.85
CA LEU A 132 -4.91 -11.94 10.60
C LEU A 132 -3.52 -12.55 10.50
N ARG A 133 -3.40 -13.88 10.56
CA ARG A 133 -2.10 -14.56 10.43
C ARG A 133 -1.45 -14.27 9.07
N PHE A 134 -2.23 -14.37 7.99
CA PHE A 134 -1.74 -14.09 6.64
C PHE A 134 -1.41 -12.62 6.48
N PHE A 135 -2.26 -11.76 7.05
CA PHE A 135 -2.07 -10.33 7.03
C PHE A 135 -0.76 -9.90 7.71
N VAL A 136 -0.54 -10.35 8.94
CA VAL A 136 0.71 -10.09 9.69
C VAL A 136 1.92 -10.61 8.93
N LYS A 137 1.83 -11.78 8.31
CA LYS A 137 2.92 -12.32 7.48
C LYS A 137 3.22 -11.43 6.27
N ASN A 138 2.20 -10.98 5.54
CA ASN A 138 2.37 -10.10 4.36
C ASN A 138 3.02 -8.75 4.76
N ILE A 139 2.57 -8.15 5.86
CA ILE A 139 3.12 -6.90 6.38
C ILE A 139 4.58 -7.07 6.83
N ARG A 140 4.91 -8.17 7.51
CA ARG A 140 6.29 -8.47 7.93
C ARG A 140 7.23 -8.75 6.76
N LEU A 141 6.72 -9.21 5.63
CA LEU A 141 7.51 -9.43 4.43
C LEU A 141 7.60 -8.16 3.56
N GLY A 142 6.63 -7.24 3.67
CA GLY A 142 6.53 -6.05 2.83
C GLY A 142 6.01 -6.36 1.42
N GLN A 143 5.13 -7.35 1.28
CA GLN A 143 4.68 -7.86 -0.02
C GLN A 143 3.78 -6.89 -0.79
N TRP A 144 3.86 -6.94 -2.12
CA TRP A 144 2.95 -6.26 -3.05
C TRP A 144 1.52 -6.78 -3.01
N ASN A 145 1.30 -8.01 -2.56
CA ASN A 145 -0.04 -8.61 -2.52
C ASN A 145 -1.04 -7.69 -1.81
N THR A 146 -0.65 -7.10 -0.68
CA THR A 146 -1.53 -6.19 0.08
C THR A 146 -1.91 -4.95 -0.73
N SER A 147 -0.95 -4.28 -1.36
CA SER A 147 -1.23 -3.09 -2.17
C SER A 147 -2.04 -3.44 -3.42
N VAL A 148 -1.71 -4.52 -4.11
CA VAL A 148 -2.45 -5.04 -5.28
C VAL A 148 -3.91 -5.28 -4.91
N TYR A 149 -4.18 -6.11 -3.90
CA TYR A 149 -5.56 -6.39 -3.47
C TYR A 149 -6.32 -5.11 -3.09
N CYS A 150 -5.69 -4.20 -2.34
CA CYS A 150 -6.36 -2.98 -1.92
C CYS A 150 -6.66 -2.04 -3.08
N LEU A 151 -5.69 -1.85 -3.99
CA LEU A 151 -5.86 -0.99 -5.16
C LEU A 151 -6.92 -1.56 -6.11
N SER A 152 -6.93 -2.87 -6.37
CA SER A 152 -7.98 -3.51 -7.17
C SER A 152 -9.35 -3.35 -6.50
N PHE A 153 -9.46 -3.61 -5.20
CA PHE A 153 -10.74 -3.47 -4.47
C PHE A 153 -11.27 -2.03 -4.48
N LEU A 154 -10.40 -1.05 -4.18
CA LEU A 154 -10.77 0.37 -4.21
C LEU A 154 -11.11 0.83 -5.62
N GLY A 155 -10.39 0.32 -6.64
CA GLY A 155 -10.65 0.58 -8.04
C GLY A 155 -12.02 0.09 -8.49
N LEU A 156 -12.35 -1.17 -8.19
CA LEU A 156 -13.67 -1.75 -8.46
C LEU A 156 -14.77 -1.02 -7.69
N THR A 157 -14.53 -0.66 -6.43
CA THR A 157 -15.47 0.13 -5.63
C THR A 157 -15.72 1.51 -6.23
N ALA A 158 -14.69 2.16 -6.78
CA ALA A 158 -14.82 3.43 -7.46
C ALA A 158 -15.59 3.31 -8.78
N ILE A 159 -15.34 2.26 -9.58
CA ILE A 159 -16.11 1.96 -10.79
C ILE A 159 -17.59 1.76 -10.45
N TRP A 160 -17.88 0.95 -9.43
CA TRP A 160 -19.24 0.71 -8.94
C TRP A 160 -19.93 2.01 -8.51
N ALA A 161 -19.20 2.94 -7.90
CA ALA A 161 -19.68 4.27 -7.53
C ALA A 161 -19.71 5.28 -8.70
N CYS A 162 -19.72 4.82 -9.95
CA CYS A 162 -19.72 5.62 -11.19
C CYS A 162 -18.50 6.55 -11.35
N ARG A 163 -17.34 6.19 -10.78
CA ARG A 163 -16.06 6.92 -10.94
C ARG A 163 -15.09 6.13 -11.80
N GLU A 164 -15.53 5.78 -13.01
CA GLU A 164 -14.85 4.84 -13.90
C GLU A 164 -13.38 5.18 -14.15
N ARG A 165 -13.06 6.43 -14.52
CA ARG A 165 -11.69 6.85 -14.82
C ARG A 165 -10.76 6.64 -13.63
N PHE A 166 -11.17 7.09 -12.44
CA PHE A 166 -10.38 6.97 -11.23
C PHE A 166 -10.23 5.50 -10.81
N GLY A 167 -11.30 4.72 -10.92
CA GLY A 167 -11.25 3.30 -10.61
C GLY A 167 -10.36 2.51 -11.57
N ALA A 168 -10.40 2.81 -12.87
CA ALA A 168 -9.52 2.23 -13.87
C ALA A 168 -8.05 2.54 -13.58
N TRP A 169 -7.73 3.77 -13.16
CA TRP A 169 -6.38 4.14 -12.72
C TRP A 169 -5.90 3.31 -11.52
N LEU A 170 -6.75 3.12 -10.50
CA LEU A 170 -6.40 2.30 -9.34
C LEU A 170 -6.18 0.82 -9.71
N VAL A 171 -7.01 0.27 -10.61
CA VAL A 171 -6.83 -1.10 -11.11
C VAL A 171 -5.54 -1.21 -11.92
N ALA A 172 -5.22 -0.24 -12.78
CA ALA A 172 -3.97 -0.23 -13.53
C ALA A 172 -2.73 -0.16 -12.63
N LEU A 173 -2.79 0.59 -11.53
CA LEU A 173 -1.72 0.65 -10.53
C LEU A 173 -1.61 -0.63 -9.68
N SER A 174 -2.59 -1.52 -9.74
CA SER A 174 -2.56 -2.83 -9.07
C SER A 174 -1.92 -3.93 -9.90
N ALA A 175 -1.52 -3.64 -11.15
CA ALA A 175 -0.93 -4.62 -12.05
C ALA A 175 0.51 -5.02 -11.66
#